data_AF-X1SNJ6-F1
#
_entry.id   AF-X1SNJ6-F1
#
_cell.length_a   1.000
_cell.length_b   1.000
_cell.length_c   1.000
_cell.angle_alpha   90.00
_cell.angle_beta   90.00
_cell.angle_gamma   90.00
#
_symmetry.space_group_name_H-M   'P 1'
#
loop_
_entity.id
_entity.type
_entity.pdbx_description
1 polymer ?
#
loop_
_entity_poly.entity_id
_entity_poly.type
_entity_poly.pdbx_seq_one_letter_code
_entity_poly.pdbx_strand_id
1 'polypeptide(L)'
;MTIGQEHMLLLSNVANPAFDYIALGHIHKHQVLSHNPPVVYPGSLERLDFSEEEDNKGFYIVEIEPDKETGKRQVSFDFHQVTGRRFLTINIGIESPDPEPTSTVLRAIAEQEDRVRDAIVRLNISLPAEIEGQLRDNDIRNMLKEAYYFTIAKDIQRETRLRLGKWTAEEIPPLDALKAYLESKKVS
;
A
#
# COMPACT_ATOMS: atom_id res chain seq x y z
N MET A 1 -3.70 -19.67 23.22
CA MET A 1 -2.49 -19.32 22.46
C MET A 1 -2.59 -17.87 22.07
N THR A 2 -1.87 -17.00 22.77
CA THR A 2 -1.81 -15.57 22.49
C THR A 2 -0.85 -15.37 21.32
N ILE A 3 -1.39 -15.28 20.12
CA ILE A 3 -0.70 -14.67 18.98
C ILE A 3 -0.83 -13.16 19.20
N GLY A 4 0.29 -12.43 19.23
CA GLY A 4 0.24 -10.96 19.25
C GLY A 4 0.93 -10.25 20.42
N GLN A 5 2.04 -10.77 20.94
CA GLN A 5 3.03 -9.92 21.58
C GLN A 5 4.33 -9.97 20.78
N GLU A 6 4.38 -9.17 19.72
CA GLU A 6 5.68 -8.71 19.24
C GLU A 6 6.36 -7.98 20.39
N HIS A 7 7.56 -8.42 20.74
CA HIS A 7 8.30 -7.79 21.82
C HIS A 7 8.70 -6.38 21.36
N MET A 8 8.09 -5.35 21.94
CA MET A 8 8.55 -3.98 21.71
C MET A 8 9.91 -3.78 22.36
N LEU A 9 10.96 -3.82 21.54
CA LEU A 9 12.30 -3.40 21.95
C LEU A 9 12.32 -1.87 21.97
N LEU A 10 12.26 -1.29 23.17
CA LEU A 10 12.50 0.13 23.37
C LEU A 10 13.95 0.46 22.96
N LEU A 11 14.15 1.62 22.34
CA LEU A 11 15.48 2.09 21.96
C LEU A 11 16.46 2.07 23.15
N SER A 12 15.98 2.41 24.35
CA SER A 12 16.77 2.37 25.60
C SER A 12 17.32 0.99 25.94
N ASN A 13 16.66 -0.09 25.49
CA ASN A 13 17.09 -1.46 25.76
C ASN A 13 18.19 -1.92 24.80
N VAL A 14 18.30 -1.30 23.63
CA VAL A 14 19.23 -1.69 22.57
C VAL A 14 20.39 -0.71 22.39
N ALA A 15 20.19 0.59 22.66
CA ALA A 15 21.18 1.66 22.53
C ALA A 15 22.23 1.63 23.65
N ASN A 16 22.94 0.52 23.76
CA ASN A 16 23.96 0.31 24.78
C ASN A 16 25.31 0.91 24.31
N PRO A 17 25.89 1.88 25.04
CA PRO A 17 27.12 2.56 24.66
C PRO A 17 28.36 1.65 24.71
N ALA A 18 28.24 0.41 25.17
CA ALA A 18 29.30 -0.60 25.07
C ALA A 18 29.54 -1.10 23.63
N PHE A 19 28.63 -0.83 22.70
CA PHE A 19 28.78 -1.20 21.29
C PHE A 19 29.06 0.03 20.42
N ASP A 20 30.05 -0.11 19.53
CA ASP A 20 30.41 0.91 18.55
C ASP A 20 29.32 1.08 17.47
N TYR A 21 28.60 0.00 17.14
CA TYR A 21 27.48 -0.02 16.19
C TYR A 21 26.52 -1.17 16.52
N ILE A 22 25.21 -0.91 16.42
CA ILE A 22 24.15 -1.89 16.71
C ILE A 22 23.36 -2.16 15.43
N ALA A 23 23.66 -3.31 14.81
CA ALA A 23 22.98 -3.80 13.61
C ALA A 23 21.68 -4.52 13.98
N LEU A 24 20.53 -3.92 13.67
CA LEU A 24 19.23 -4.53 13.85
C LEU A 24 18.72 -5.20 12.56
N GLY A 25 17.70 -6.03 12.69
CA GLY A 25 17.02 -6.71 11.59
C GLY A 25 15.59 -7.08 12.01
N HIS A 26 14.82 -7.73 11.13
CA HIS A 26 13.37 -8.04 11.24
C HIS A 26 12.46 -7.01 10.57
N ILE A 27 12.75 -5.71 10.71
CA ILE A 27 11.98 -4.65 10.02
C ILE A 27 12.55 -4.46 8.61
N HIS A 28 11.69 -4.51 7.59
CA HIS A 28 12.08 -4.44 6.17
C HIS A 28 12.24 -3.03 5.62
N LYS A 29 11.86 -2.03 6.42
CA LYS A 29 12.11 -0.63 6.14
C LYS A 29 13.45 -0.21 6.72
N HIS A 30 14.30 0.39 5.89
CA HIS A 30 15.56 0.95 6.38
C HIS A 30 15.28 2.17 7.29
N GLN A 31 15.97 2.26 8.42
CA GLN A 31 15.81 3.37 9.38
C GLN A 31 16.98 3.44 10.34
N VAL A 32 17.33 4.66 10.74
CA VAL A 32 18.33 4.95 11.77
C VAL A 32 17.58 5.38 13.03
N LEU A 33 17.68 4.59 14.10
CA LEU A 33 16.98 4.87 15.36
C LEU A 33 17.81 5.75 16.31
N SER A 34 19.13 5.67 16.21
CA SER A 34 20.08 6.47 17.00
C SER A 34 21.37 6.66 16.22
N HIS A 35 22.03 7.79 16.42
CA HIS A 35 23.37 8.06 15.89
C HIS A 35 24.47 7.88 16.94
N ASN A 36 24.14 7.79 18.24
CA ASN A 36 25.14 7.62 19.30
C ASN A 36 24.57 6.84 20.52
N PRO A 37 24.90 5.54 20.68
CA PRO A 37 25.57 4.71 19.68
C PRO A 37 24.68 4.54 18.43
N PRO A 38 25.26 4.35 17.23
CA PRO A 38 24.51 4.03 16.02
C PRO A 38 23.62 2.78 16.20
N VAL A 39 22.32 2.92 15.95
CA VAL A 39 21.35 1.82 15.97
C VAL A 39 20.58 1.85 14.66
N VAL A 40 20.78 0.85 13.80
CA VAL A 40 20.34 0.92 12.41
C VAL A 40 19.64 -0.37 11.98
N TYR A 41 18.48 -0.22 11.34
CA TYR A 41 17.86 -1.26 10.53
C TYR A 41 18.25 -1.04 9.07
N PRO A 42 18.88 -2.02 8.40
CA PRO A 42 19.20 -1.92 6.99
C PRO A 42 17.96 -2.09 6.09
N GLY A 43 16.88 -2.68 6.62
CA GLY A 43 15.73 -3.08 5.83
C GLY A 43 16.00 -4.34 5.00
N SER A 44 15.08 -4.64 4.08
CA SER A 44 15.24 -5.68 3.07
C SER A 44 15.97 -5.15 1.82
N LEU A 45 16.54 -6.07 1.04
CA LEU A 45 17.16 -5.74 -0.27
C LEU A 45 16.12 -5.63 -1.40
N GLU A 46 14.97 -6.28 -1.24
CA GLU A 46 13.86 -6.28 -2.19
C GLU A 46 12.55 -5.95 -1.48
N ARG A 47 11.58 -5.47 -2.25
CA ARG A 47 10.21 -5.24 -1.77
C ARG A 47 9.49 -6.57 -1.59
N LEU A 48 8.91 -6.81 -0.42
CA LEU A 48 8.12 -8.02 -0.19
C LEU A 48 6.65 -7.84 -0.51
N ASP A 49 6.10 -6.65 -0.27
CA ASP A 49 4.71 -6.32 -0.57
C ASP A 49 4.54 -4.84 -0.97
N PHE A 50 3.30 -4.48 -1.30
CA PHE A 50 2.95 -3.12 -1.77
C PHE A 50 2.99 -2.04 -0.67
N SER A 51 3.09 -2.40 0.61
CA SER A 51 3.35 -1.39 1.67
C SER A 51 4.77 -0.82 1.57
N GLU A 52 5.67 -1.54 0.89
CA GLU A 52 7.06 -1.16 0.65
C GLU A 52 7.27 -0.52 -0.74
N GLU A 53 6.19 -0.17 -1.47
CA GLU A 53 6.26 0.36 -2.85
C GLU A 53 7.22 1.56 -2.96
N GLU A 54 7.09 2.52 -2.04
CA GLU A 54 7.86 3.76 -2.00
C GLU A 54 9.19 3.64 -1.22
N ASP A 55 9.50 2.47 -0.64
CA ASP A 55 10.70 2.31 0.16
C ASP A 55 11.95 2.21 -0.73
N ASN A 56 13.01 2.93 -0.34
CA ASN A 56 14.34 2.70 -0.89
C ASN A 56 14.92 1.42 -0.27
N LYS A 57 15.34 0.49 -1.12
CA LYS A 57 15.95 -0.78 -0.67
C LYS A 57 17.45 -0.71 -0.85
N GLY A 58 18.19 -1.39 0.02
CA GLY A 58 19.65 -1.24 0.04
C GLY A 58 20.29 -1.87 1.27
N PHE A 59 21.53 -1.50 1.49
CA PHE A 59 22.31 -1.94 2.64
C PHE A 59 23.20 -0.80 3.14
N TYR A 60 23.72 -0.93 4.36
CA TYR A 60 24.70 0.02 4.89
C TYR A 60 26.12 -0.51 4.73
N ILE A 61 27.03 0.35 4.29
CA ILE A 61 28.47 0.15 4.49
C ILE A 61 28.82 0.86 5.80
N VAL A 62 29.42 0.13 6.73
CA VAL A 62 29.78 0.64 8.06
C VAL A 62 31.29 0.57 8.20
N GLU A 63 31.92 1.70 8.48
CA GLU A 63 33.35 1.79 8.72
C GLU A 63 33.58 2.10 10.20
N ILE A 64 34.45 1.33 10.83
CA ILE A 64 34.81 1.47 12.25
C ILE A 64 36.32 1.59 12.32
N GLU A 65 36.79 2.81 12.53
CA GLU A 65 38.22 3.13 12.52
C GLU A 65 38.69 3.59 13.91
N PRO A 66 39.91 3.23 14.34
CA PRO A 66 40.48 3.77 15.55
C PRO A 66 40.90 5.23 15.34
N ASP A 67 40.41 6.11 16.22
CA ASP A 67 40.92 7.47 16.36
C ASP A 67 42.34 7.41 16.95
N LYS A 68 43.31 7.92 16.19
CA LYS A 68 44.74 7.88 16.54
C LYS A 68 45.10 8.77 17.73
N GLU A 69 44.29 9.77 18.05
CA GLU A 69 44.54 10.74 19.13
C GLU A 69 43.78 10.37 20.40
N THR A 70 42.52 9.95 20.29
CA THR A 70 41.66 9.67 21.45
C THR A 70 41.60 8.19 21.84
N GLY A 71 42.04 7.29 20.96
CA GLY A 71 41.95 5.84 21.14
C GLY A 71 40.53 5.28 21.10
N LYS A 72 39.51 6.13 20.89
CA LYS A 72 38.12 5.72 20.67
C LYS A 72 37.93 5.26 19.23
N ARG A 73 36.92 4.45 18.96
CA ARG A 73 36.55 4.12 17.58
C ARG A 73 35.60 5.17 17.03
N GLN A 74 35.92 5.69 15.85
CA GLN A 74 35.02 6.49 15.05
C GLN A 74 34.20 5.56 14.15
N VAL A 75 32.90 5.82 14.04
CA VAL A 75 31.98 5.01 13.25
C VAL A 75 31.27 5.91 12.23
N SER A 76 31.36 5.55 10.96
CA SER A 76 30.57 6.09 9.86
C SER A 76 29.70 4.98 9.25
N PHE A 77 28.56 5.35 8.70
CA PHE A 77 27.69 4.41 8.01
C PHE A 77 26.93 5.11 6.89
N ASP A 78 27.01 4.53 5.69
CA ASP A 78 26.43 5.10 4.47
C ASP A 78 25.45 4.10 3.84
N PHE A 79 24.27 4.60 3.46
CA PHE A 79 23.26 3.77 2.82
C PHE A 79 23.51 3.68 1.32
N HIS A 80 23.72 2.46 0.84
CA HIS A 80 23.86 2.14 -0.57
C HIS A 80 22.55 1.56 -1.10
N GLN A 81 21.82 2.39 -1.85
CA GLN A 81 20.59 1.99 -2.49
C GLN A 81 20.84 0.98 -3.60
N VAL A 82 20.02 -0.06 -3.66
CA VAL A 82 19.98 -1.05 -4.75
C VAL A 82 18.74 -0.85 -5.60
N THR A 83 18.88 -1.07 -6.90
CA THR A 83 17.74 -1.09 -7.82
C THR A 83 17.11 -2.48 -7.79
N GLY A 84 16.04 -2.62 -7.01
CA GLY A 84 15.20 -3.82 -7.00
C GLY A 84 14.05 -3.76 -8.00
N ARG A 85 13.20 -4.79 -8.01
CA ARG A 85 11.99 -4.79 -8.85
C ARG A 85 11.01 -3.72 -8.37
N ARG A 86 10.44 -2.97 -9.33
CA ARG A 86 9.47 -1.92 -9.04
C ARG A 86 8.11 -2.52 -8.72
N PHE A 87 7.45 -1.97 -7.71
CA PHE A 87 6.04 -2.19 -7.46
C PHE A 87 5.30 -0.95 -7.93
N LEU A 88 4.08 -1.10 -8.45
CA LEU A 88 3.28 0.00 -8.95
C LEU A 88 1.81 -0.23 -8.62
N THR A 89 1.21 0.66 -7.83
CA THR A 89 -0.23 0.69 -7.62
C THR A 89 -0.87 1.73 -8.54
N ILE A 90 -1.81 1.29 -9.37
CA ILE A 90 -2.63 2.15 -10.23
C ILE A 90 -4.05 2.14 -9.67
N ASN A 91 -4.52 3.27 -9.16
CA ASN A 91 -5.89 3.43 -8.66
C ASN A 91 -6.70 4.24 -9.68
N ILE A 92 -7.83 3.69 -10.13
CA ILE A 92 -8.71 4.32 -11.11
C ILE A 92 -10.12 4.36 -10.54
N GLY A 93 -10.68 5.56 -10.41
CA GLY A 93 -12.10 5.75 -10.11
C GLY A 93 -12.87 6.02 -11.39
N ILE A 94 -13.96 5.30 -11.62
CA ILE A 94 -14.90 5.54 -12.71
C ILE A 94 -16.21 6.03 -12.10
N GLU A 95 -16.68 7.19 -12.54
CA GLU A 95 -17.94 7.77 -12.08
C GLU A 95 -19.08 7.46 -13.06
N SER A 96 -20.33 7.47 -12.58
CA SER A 96 -21.51 7.32 -13.44
C SER A 96 -22.00 8.68 -13.94
N PRO A 97 -22.44 8.83 -15.21
CA PRO A 97 -22.39 7.84 -16.29
C PRO A 97 -21.11 7.97 -17.14
N ASP A 98 -20.19 7.02 -17.06
CA ASP A 98 -19.12 6.85 -18.06
C ASP A 98 -19.60 5.90 -19.18
N PRO A 99 -19.72 6.37 -20.44
CA PRO A 99 -20.16 5.55 -21.56
C PRO A 99 -19.11 4.55 -22.04
N GLU A 100 -17.82 4.74 -21.71
CA GLU A 100 -16.73 3.85 -22.13
C GLU A 100 -15.73 3.59 -20.98
N PRO A 101 -16.14 2.86 -19.93
CA PRO A 101 -15.31 2.62 -18.75
C PRO A 101 -14.00 1.89 -19.08
N THR A 102 -14.02 1.02 -20.09
CA THR A 102 -12.81 0.32 -20.55
C THR A 102 -11.79 1.30 -21.13
N SER A 103 -12.21 2.25 -21.97
CA SER A 103 -11.33 3.24 -22.60
C SER A 103 -10.68 4.16 -21.56
N THR A 104 -11.44 4.55 -20.53
CA THR A 104 -10.93 5.35 -19.40
C THR A 104 -9.82 4.60 -18.65
N VAL A 105 -10.00 3.31 -18.38
CA VAL A 105 -8.98 2.48 -17.72
C VAL A 105 -7.73 2.32 -18.59
N LEU A 106 -7.91 2.02 -19.88
CA LEU A 106 -6.79 1.83 -20.81
C LEU A 106 -5.95 3.10 -20.94
N ARG A 107 -6.58 4.27 -21.00
CA ARG A 107 -5.87 5.57 -21.05
C ARG A 107 -5.03 5.80 -19.81
N ALA A 108 -5.57 5.55 -18.62
CA ALA A 108 -4.85 5.72 -17.36
C ALA A 108 -3.65 4.76 -17.23
N ILE A 109 -3.76 3.54 -17.78
CA ILE A 109 -2.62 2.60 -17.82
C ILE A 109 -1.58 3.08 -18.85
N ALA A 110 -2.02 3.54 -20.03
CA ALA A 110 -1.14 4.03 -21.08
C ALA A 110 -0.31 5.25 -20.67
N GLU A 111 -0.86 6.15 -19.84
CA GLU A 111 -0.12 7.28 -19.25
C GLU A 111 1.06 6.84 -18.36
N GLN A 112 1.10 5.57 -17.94
CA GLN A 112 2.13 5.00 -17.08
C GLN A 112 2.83 3.79 -17.69
N GLU A 113 2.80 3.63 -19.02
CA GLU A 113 3.34 2.47 -19.73
C GLU A 113 4.82 2.19 -19.38
N ASP A 114 5.66 3.24 -19.31
CA ASP A 114 7.07 3.14 -18.91
C ASP A 114 7.27 2.63 -17.46
N ARG A 115 6.30 2.90 -16.58
CA ARG A 115 6.32 2.44 -15.18
C ARG A 115 5.79 1.02 -15.03
N VAL A 116 4.86 0.62 -15.91
CA VAL A 116 4.26 -0.73 -15.93
C VAL A 116 5.27 -1.78 -16.37
N ARG A 117 6.12 -1.45 -17.36
CA ARG A 117 7.09 -2.39 -17.91
C ARG A 117 8.02 -2.96 -16.83
N ASP A 118 8.13 -4.29 -16.80
CA ASP A 118 8.93 -5.08 -15.85
C ASP A 118 8.60 -4.87 -14.35
N ALA A 119 7.51 -4.18 -14.04
CA ALA A 119 7.05 -3.92 -12.68
C ALA A 119 6.04 -4.98 -12.19
N ILE A 120 5.87 -5.08 -10.87
CA ILE A 120 4.77 -5.79 -10.23
C ILE A 120 3.63 -4.78 -10.05
N VAL A 121 2.56 -4.92 -10.81
CA VAL A 121 1.47 -3.95 -10.88
C VAL A 121 0.26 -4.42 -10.07
N ARG A 122 -0.32 -3.53 -9.26
CA ARG A 122 -1.64 -3.71 -8.64
C ARG A 122 -2.57 -2.65 -9.23
N LEU A 123 -3.53 -3.08 -10.04
CA LEU A 123 -4.57 -2.23 -10.60
C LEU A 123 -5.81 -2.33 -9.72
N ASN A 124 -6.21 -1.22 -9.10
CA ASN A 124 -7.46 -1.10 -8.35
C ASN A 124 -8.43 -0.23 -9.16
N ILE A 125 -9.59 -0.77 -9.50
CA ILE A 125 -10.63 -0.05 -10.24
C ILE A 125 -11.83 0.09 -9.33
N SER A 126 -12.17 1.32 -8.96
CA SER A 126 -13.40 1.64 -8.23
C SER A 126 -14.47 2.06 -9.24
N LEU A 127 -15.63 1.40 -9.22
CA LEU A 127 -16.71 1.67 -10.17
C LEU A 127 -18.10 1.36 -9.58
N PRO A 128 -19.16 2.08 -9.99
CA PRO A 128 -20.54 1.72 -9.71
C PRO A 128 -20.93 0.35 -10.28
N ALA A 129 -21.87 -0.34 -9.62
CA ALA A 129 -22.33 -1.67 -10.03
C ALA A 129 -22.99 -1.69 -11.42
N GLU A 130 -23.56 -0.57 -11.86
CA GLU A 130 -24.28 -0.44 -13.13
C GLU A 130 -23.34 -0.56 -14.34
N ILE A 131 -22.08 -0.17 -14.18
CA ILE A 131 -21.09 -0.14 -15.28
C ILE A 131 -20.10 -1.31 -15.23
N GLU A 132 -20.15 -2.15 -14.18
CA GLU A 132 -19.27 -3.32 -14.02
C GLU A 132 -19.32 -4.26 -15.22
N GLY A 133 -20.53 -4.57 -15.70
CA GLY A 133 -20.72 -5.48 -16.82
C GLY A 133 -20.20 -4.96 -18.17
N GLN A 134 -19.84 -3.68 -18.26
CA GLN A 134 -19.31 -3.05 -19.47
C GLN A 134 -17.78 -3.09 -19.54
N LEU A 135 -17.11 -3.47 -18.46
CA LEU A 135 -15.67 -3.51 -18.38
C LEU A 135 -15.11 -4.76 -19.10
N ARG A 136 -14.21 -4.56 -20.06
CA ARG A 136 -13.57 -5.68 -20.80
C ARG A 136 -12.25 -6.07 -20.15
N ASP A 137 -12.29 -7.10 -19.32
CA ASP A 137 -11.10 -7.62 -18.62
C ASP A 137 -9.97 -8.05 -19.56
N ASN A 138 -10.30 -8.58 -20.75
CA ASN A 138 -9.29 -9.01 -21.71
C ASN A 138 -8.45 -7.84 -22.23
N ASP A 139 -9.07 -6.70 -22.49
CA ASP A 139 -8.37 -5.52 -23.02
C ASP A 139 -7.42 -4.95 -21.97
N ILE A 140 -7.87 -4.90 -20.71
CA ILE A 140 -7.05 -4.45 -19.56
C ILE A 140 -5.86 -5.39 -19.35
N ARG A 141 -6.08 -6.71 -19.40
CA ARG A 141 -5.01 -7.71 -19.29
C ARG A 141 -3.98 -7.60 -20.42
N ASN A 142 -4.44 -7.36 -21.65
CA ASN A 142 -3.56 -7.18 -22.80
C ASN A 142 -2.65 -5.95 -22.64
N MET A 143 -3.17 -4.86 -22.07
CA MET A 143 -2.40 -3.65 -21.78
C MET A 143 -1.33 -3.89 -20.71
N LEU A 144 -1.63 -4.72 -19.70
CA LEU A 144 -0.70 -5.04 -18.62
C LEU A 144 0.28 -6.17 -18.95
N LYS A 145 0.32 -6.67 -20.19
CA LYS A 145 1.16 -7.83 -20.57
C LYS A 145 2.66 -7.60 -20.36
N GLU A 146 3.10 -6.34 -20.43
CA GLU A 146 4.52 -5.97 -20.29
C GLU A 146 4.95 -5.83 -18.83
N ALA A 147 4.00 -5.88 -17.89
CA ALA A 147 4.29 -6.01 -16.49
C ALA A 147 4.94 -7.37 -16.22
N TYR A 148 5.86 -7.42 -15.26
CA TYR A 148 6.43 -8.68 -14.79
C TYR A 148 5.34 -9.56 -14.15
N TYR A 149 4.45 -8.93 -13.39
CA TYR A 149 3.27 -9.55 -12.80
C TYR A 149 2.21 -8.48 -12.57
N PHE A 150 0.93 -8.84 -12.66
CA PHE A 150 -0.14 -7.91 -12.36
C PHE A 150 -1.29 -8.55 -11.60
N THR A 151 -1.96 -7.75 -10.77
CA THR A 151 -3.26 -8.09 -10.18
C THR A 151 -4.28 -7.01 -10.51
N ILE A 152 -5.54 -7.42 -10.66
CA ILE A 152 -6.65 -6.51 -10.93
C ILE A 152 -7.68 -6.72 -9.82
N ALA A 153 -7.95 -5.68 -9.04
CA ALA A 153 -9.00 -5.63 -8.04
C ALA A 153 -10.07 -4.65 -8.49
N LYS A 154 -11.34 -5.05 -8.38
CA LYS A 154 -12.50 -4.19 -8.67
C LYS A 154 -13.24 -3.92 -7.35
N ASP A 155 -13.33 -2.66 -6.98
CA ASP A 155 -14.15 -2.21 -5.86
C ASP A 155 -15.48 -1.68 -6.41
N ILE A 156 -16.56 -2.43 -6.16
CA ILE A 156 -17.87 -2.15 -6.73
C ILE A 156 -18.66 -1.31 -5.73
N GLN A 157 -18.78 -0.02 -6.04
CA GLN A 157 -19.60 0.90 -5.26
C GLN A 157 -21.07 0.57 -5.51
N ARG A 158 -21.68 -0.17 -4.58
CA ARG A 158 -23.13 -0.34 -4.54
C ARG A 158 -23.70 0.84 -3.80
N GLU A 159 -24.53 1.65 -4.45
CA GLU A 159 -25.43 2.54 -3.73
C GLU A 159 -26.13 1.70 -2.67
N THR A 160 -25.89 2.06 -1.41
CA THR A 160 -26.51 1.37 -0.30
C THR A 160 -27.99 1.64 -0.48
N ARG A 161 -28.77 0.64 -0.94
CA ARG A 161 -30.23 0.70 -0.97
C ARG A 161 -30.64 1.36 0.33
N LEU A 162 -31.27 2.55 0.23
CA LEU A 162 -31.66 3.43 1.33
C LEU A 162 -31.71 2.65 2.65
N ARG A 163 -30.62 2.74 3.43
CA ARG A 163 -30.71 2.31 4.83
C ARG A 163 -31.83 3.16 5.41
N LEU A 164 -32.82 2.50 6.01
CA LEU A 164 -33.96 3.11 6.70
C LEU A 164 -33.46 3.96 7.89
N GLY A 165 -32.75 5.06 7.63
CA GLY A 165 -32.14 5.93 8.63
C GLY A 165 -31.63 5.19 9.87
N LYS A 166 -32.22 5.51 11.02
CA LYS A 166 -31.92 4.97 12.36
C LYS A 166 -32.59 3.64 12.70
N TRP A 167 -33.39 3.07 11.80
CA TRP A 167 -34.27 1.95 12.12
C TRP A 167 -33.86 0.69 11.37
N THR A 168 -33.80 -0.42 12.09
CA THR A 168 -33.81 -1.75 11.46
C THR A 168 -35.20 -2.02 10.89
N ALA A 169 -35.32 -2.90 9.89
CA ALA A 169 -36.60 -3.18 9.22
C ALA A 169 -37.70 -3.67 10.18
N GLU A 170 -37.32 -4.12 11.39
CA GLU A 170 -38.21 -4.62 12.44
C GLU A 170 -38.68 -3.51 13.41
N GLU A 171 -38.07 -2.32 13.39
CA GLU A 171 -38.34 -1.21 14.31
C GLU A 171 -39.13 -0.06 13.67
N ILE A 172 -39.37 -0.11 12.36
CA ILE A 172 -40.11 0.94 11.68
C ILE A 172 -41.62 0.83 11.96
N PRO A 173 -42.27 1.90 12.46
CA PRO A 173 -43.72 1.94 12.58
C PRO A 173 -44.39 1.74 11.21
N PRO A 174 -45.52 1.03 11.13
CA PRO A 174 -46.15 0.66 9.85
C PRO A 174 -46.41 1.85 8.90
N LEU A 175 -46.74 3.03 9.45
CA LEU A 175 -47.02 4.23 8.66
C LEU A 175 -45.75 4.80 8.01
N ASP A 176 -44.62 4.76 8.72
CA ASP A 176 -43.35 5.25 8.21
C ASP A 176 -42.74 4.26 7.22
N ALA A 177 -42.99 2.95 7.41
CA ALA A 177 -42.64 1.92 6.44
C ALA A 177 -43.38 2.12 5.12
N LEU A 178 -44.68 2.44 5.19
CA LEU A 178 -45.49 2.74 4.01
C LEU A 178 -45.00 4.02 3.31
N LYS A 179 -44.65 5.08 4.06
CA LYS A 179 -44.08 6.30 3.47
C LYS A 179 -42.75 6.03 2.76
N ALA A 180 -41.81 5.35 3.41
CA ALA A 180 -40.52 4.99 2.81
C ALA A 180 -40.71 4.12 1.55
N TYR A 181 -41.70 3.21 1.57
CA TYR A 181 -42.06 2.40 0.41
C TYR A 181 -42.64 3.25 -0.74
N LEU A 182 -43.57 4.17 -0.45
CA LEU A 182 -44.17 5.06 -1.45
C LEU A 182 -43.15 6.02 -2.07
N GLU A 183 -42.24 6.57 -1.25
CA GLU A 183 -41.09 7.38 -1.70
C GLU A 183 -40.17 6.57 -2.64
N SER A 184 -39.87 5.31 -2.29
CA SER A 184 -39.07 4.42 -3.15
C SER A 184 -39.76 4.11 -4.49
N LYS A 185 -41.10 4.16 -4.53
CA LYS A 185 -41.91 3.91 -5.73
C LYS A 185 -42.24 5.19 -6.51
N LYS A 186 -41.81 6.38 -6.05
CA LYS A 186 -42.10 7.69 -6.65
C LYS A 186 -43.60 7.92 -6.91
N VAL A 187 -44.45 7.39 -6.02
CA VAL A 187 -45.90 7.63 -6.09
C VAL A 187 -46.22 8.75 -5.11
N SER A 188 -46.64 9.90 -5.63
CA SER A 188 -47.14 11.04 -4.83
C SER A 188 -48.53 10.80 -4.29
#